data_AF-A0A166IFB3-F1
#
_entry.id   AF-A0A166IFB3-F1
#
_cell.length_a   1.000
_cell.length_b   1.000
_cell.length_c   1.000
_cell.angle_alpha   90.00
_cell.angle_beta   90.00
_cell.angle_gamma   90.00
#
_symmetry.space_group_name_H-M   'P 1'
#
loop_
_entity.id
_entity.type
_entity.pdbx_description
1 polymer ?
#
loop_
_entity_poly.entity_id
_entity_poly.type
_entity_poly.pdbx_seq_one_letter_code
_entity_poly.pdbx_strand_id
1 'polypeptide(L)'
;IKSSLVLGGLPGAYGVASWLPMDVVSQVILDVALAAQSPSIAMNIVHPRPSSWSAIVGSISDALHTSGITAERLAILPFAEWFEQLERRARGANAEEMAKIPSVKILEFFRSMATADAAARESGRADSEGGITSCITHKSLAASPTMAEVQPIDQGDAQRWVNYWISKGYL
;
A
#
# COMPACT_ATOMS: atom_id res chain seq x y z
N ILE A 1 0.94 8.36 -4.26
CA ILE A 1 2.33 8.90 -4.31
C ILE A 1 2.43 10.12 -5.23
N LYS A 2 2.32 10.00 -6.57
CA LYS A 2 2.41 11.17 -7.47
C LYS A 2 1.48 12.34 -7.09
N SER A 3 0.19 12.06 -6.87
CA SER A 3 -0.77 13.06 -6.38
C SER A 3 -0.34 13.71 -5.06
N SER A 4 0.25 12.92 -4.15
CA SER A 4 0.72 13.37 -2.84
C SER A 4 1.86 14.39 -2.93
N LEU A 5 2.68 14.33 -3.98
CA LEU A 5 3.71 15.34 -4.22
C LEU A 5 3.09 16.72 -4.49
N VAL A 6 1.98 16.76 -5.24
CA VAL A 6 1.25 17.99 -5.53
C VAL A 6 0.41 18.46 -4.35
N LEU A 7 -0.17 17.51 -3.60
CA LEU A 7 -0.94 17.79 -2.39
C LEU A 7 -0.05 18.16 -1.18
N GLY A 8 1.26 17.92 -1.25
CA GLY A 8 2.19 18.23 -0.16
C GLY A 8 2.15 17.26 1.02
N GLY A 9 1.58 16.07 0.85
CA GLY A 9 1.47 15.09 1.93
C GLY A 9 1.03 13.70 1.47
N LEU A 10 1.50 12.66 2.17
CA LEU A 10 1.09 11.27 2.00
C LEU A 10 -0.12 10.94 2.90
N PRO A 11 -1.05 10.09 2.44
CA PRO A 11 -2.20 9.68 3.26
C PRO A 11 -1.78 8.69 4.35
N GLY A 12 -1.89 9.10 5.61
CA GLY A 12 -1.71 8.28 6.79
C GLY A 12 -3.02 7.61 7.21
N ALA A 13 -3.14 6.31 6.92
CA ALA A 13 -4.23 5.46 7.41
C ALA A 13 -3.84 4.70 8.69
N TYR A 14 -4.86 4.26 9.41
CA TYR A 14 -4.80 3.34 10.53
C TYR A 14 -4.84 1.90 10.03
N GLY A 15 -4.17 1.01 10.75
CA GLY A 15 -4.12 -0.41 10.42
C GLY A 15 -2.81 -0.85 9.76
N VAL A 16 -2.91 -1.93 8.99
CA VAL A 16 -1.77 -2.64 8.39
C VAL A 16 -1.92 -2.76 6.88
N ALA A 17 -0.84 -3.11 6.19
CA ALA A 17 -0.88 -3.57 4.81
C ALA A 17 -0.30 -4.98 4.71
N SER A 18 -1.09 -5.89 4.16
CA SER A 18 -0.79 -7.31 4.02
C SER A 18 -0.12 -7.64 2.68
N TRP A 19 0.69 -6.71 2.17
CA TRP A 19 1.27 -6.76 0.84
C TRP A 19 2.40 -7.77 0.73
N LEU A 20 2.45 -8.44 -0.41
CA LEU A 20 3.53 -9.35 -0.80
C LEU A 20 4.22 -8.82 -2.06
N PRO A 21 5.55 -8.94 -2.14
CA PRO A 21 6.25 -8.77 -3.41
C PRO A 21 5.74 -9.74 -4.48
N MET A 22 5.68 -9.31 -5.74
CA MET A 22 5.12 -10.12 -6.84
C MET A 22 5.96 -11.37 -7.16
N ASP A 23 7.27 -11.30 -6.98
CA ASP A 23 8.19 -12.42 -7.07
C ASP A 23 7.90 -13.46 -5.98
N VAL A 24 7.62 -13.03 -4.74
CA VAL A 24 7.18 -13.92 -3.67
C VAL A 24 5.86 -14.61 -4.01
N VAL A 25 4.85 -13.87 -4.48
CA VAL A 25 3.56 -14.45 -4.89
C VAL A 25 3.76 -15.50 -5.99
N SER A 26 4.62 -15.20 -6.97
CA SER A 26 4.93 -16.11 -8.07
C SER A 26 5.59 -17.40 -7.56
N GLN A 27 6.56 -17.27 -6.65
CA GLN A 27 7.23 -18.43 -6.06
C GLN A 27 6.28 -19.27 -5.19
N VAL A 28 5.37 -18.64 -4.43
CA VAL A 28 4.32 -19.36 -3.68
C VAL A 28 3.43 -20.17 -4.61
N ILE A 29 3.06 -19.63 -5.77
CA ILE A 29 2.28 -20.38 -6.78
C ILE A 29 3.06 -21.60 -7.26
N LEU A 30 4.37 -21.46 -7.51
CA LEU A 30 5.22 -22.58 -7.92
C LEU A 30 5.37 -23.63 -6.82
N ASP A 31 5.61 -23.21 -5.57
CA ASP A 31 5.72 -24.12 -4.42
C ASP A 31 4.46 -24.98 -4.30
N VAL A 32 3.28 -24.38 -4.45
CA VAL A 32 1.99 -25.06 -4.34
C VAL A 32 1.70 -25.94 -5.55
N ALA A 33 1.96 -25.45 -6.77
CA ALA A 33 1.62 -26.15 -8.00
C ALA A 33 2.53 -27.37 -8.25
N LEU A 34 3.78 -27.32 -7.76
CA LEU A 34 4.79 -28.36 -7.96
C LEU A 34 4.97 -29.27 -6.72
N ALA A 35 4.20 -29.04 -5.66
CA ALA A 35 4.24 -29.88 -4.47
C ALA A 35 3.81 -31.33 -4.80
N ALA A 36 4.48 -32.30 -4.15
CA ALA A 36 4.09 -33.71 -4.26
C ALA A 36 2.72 -33.99 -3.61
N GLN A 37 2.33 -33.16 -2.64
CA GLN A 37 1.04 -33.25 -1.96
C GLN A 37 0.00 -32.44 -2.73
N SER A 38 -1.23 -32.95 -2.81
CA SER A 38 -2.33 -32.19 -3.42
C SER A 38 -2.61 -30.92 -2.62
N PRO A 39 -2.72 -29.75 -3.26
CA PRO A 39 -2.97 -28.51 -2.56
C PRO A 39 -4.39 -28.45 -2.01
N SER A 40 -4.61 -27.58 -1.01
CA SER A 40 -5.96 -27.23 -0.57
C SER A 40 -6.77 -26.58 -1.70
N ILE A 41 -8.09 -26.76 -1.69
CA ILE A 41 -9.01 -26.18 -2.70
C ILE A 41 -8.90 -24.65 -2.83
N ALA A 42 -8.59 -23.97 -1.73
CA ALA A 42 -8.40 -22.53 -1.68
C ALA A 42 -7.46 -22.16 -0.53
N MET A 43 -6.64 -21.13 -0.77
CA MET A 43 -5.73 -20.54 0.21
C MET A 43 -5.60 -19.04 -0.01
N ASN A 44 -5.43 -18.29 1.09
CA ASN A 44 -5.20 -16.85 1.03
C ASN A 44 -3.69 -16.59 0.87
N ILE A 45 -3.31 -15.89 -0.19
CA ILE A 45 -1.93 -15.44 -0.44
C ILE A 45 -1.87 -13.95 -0.12
N VAL A 46 -1.72 -13.65 1.17
CA VAL A 46 -1.48 -12.31 1.72
C VAL A 46 -0.40 -12.41 2.79
N HIS A 47 0.25 -11.30 3.12
CA HIS A 47 1.37 -11.32 4.06
C HIS A 47 0.91 -11.82 5.45
N PRO A 48 1.57 -12.84 6.05
CA PRO A 48 1.12 -13.45 7.29
C PRO A 48 1.54 -12.63 8.53
N ARG A 49 2.45 -11.67 8.33
CA ARG A 49 3.00 -10.76 9.34
C ARG A 49 2.98 -9.33 8.78
N PRO A 50 1.81 -8.70 8.60
CA PRO A 50 1.69 -7.49 7.80
C PRO A 50 2.43 -6.30 8.42
N SER A 51 2.90 -5.37 7.59
CA SER A 51 3.56 -4.14 8.05
C SER A 51 2.51 -3.09 8.40
N SER A 52 2.78 -2.22 9.38
CA SER A 52 1.86 -1.12 9.66
C SER A 52 1.81 -0.14 8.47
N TRP A 53 0.62 0.40 8.20
CA TRP A 53 0.46 1.38 7.11
C TRP A 53 1.39 2.60 7.32
N SER A 54 1.50 3.06 8.57
CA SER A 54 2.36 4.18 8.94
C SER A 54 3.84 3.91 8.67
N ALA A 55 4.32 2.68 8.91
CA ALA A 55 5.70 2.30 8.59
C ALA A 55 5.94 2.37 7.08
N ILE A 56 5.05 1.79 6.27
CA ILE A 56 5.18 1.80 4.81
C ILE A 56 5.19 3.23 4.26
N VAL A 57 4.22 4.06 4.67
CA VAL A 57 4.14 5.45 4.19
C VAL A 57 5.32 6.28 4.68
N GLY A 58 5.81 6.03 5.89
CA GLY A 58 7.04 6.63 6.41
C GLY A 58 8.26 6.26 5.56
N SER A 59 8.43 4.98 5.24
CA SER A 59 9.51 4.51 4.36
C SER A 59 9.44 5.09 2.96
N ILE A 60 8.23 5.31 2.40
CA ILE A 60 8.08 5.99 1.12
C ILE A 60 8.48 7.46 1.23
N SER A 61 8.11 8.15 2.32
CA SER A 61 8.55 9.53 2.58
C SER A 61 10.08 9.63 2.64
N ASP A 62 10.73 8.68 3.34
CA ASP A 62 12.19 8.59 3.43
C ASP A 62 12.83 8.37 2.06
N ALA A 63 12.28 7.44 1.27
CA ALA A 63 12.80 7.13 -0.05
C ALA A 63 12.65 8.29 -1.04
N LEU A 64 11.53 9.03 -1.01
CA LEU A 64 11.33 10.23 -1.83
C LEU A 64 12.33 11.34 -1.49
N HIS A 65 12.62 11.53 -0.20
CA HIS A 65 13.60 12.51 0.24
C HIS A 65 15.03 12.08 -0.14
N THR A 66 15.39 10.83 0.14
CA THR A 66 16.74 10.28 -0.12
C THR A 66 17.07 10.25 -1.61
N SER A 67 16.06 10.07 -2.47
CA SER A 67 16.21 10.11 -3.93
C SER A 67 16.22 11.52 -4.53
N GLY A 68 16.05 12.57 -3.70
CA GLY A 68 16.06 13.97 -4.14
C GLY A 68 14.77 14.44 -4.83
N ILE A 69 13.70 13.63 -4.80
CA ILE A 69 12.39 14.01 -5.36
C ILE A 69 11.73 15.10 -4.51
N THR A 70 11.93 15.06 -3.19
CA THR A 70 11.47 16.09 -2.27
C THR A 70 12.63 16.67 -1.47
N ALA A 71 12.68 18.00 -1.33
CA ALA A 71 13.73 18.70 -0.58
C ALA A 71 13.76 18.29 0.91
N GLU A 72 12.59 17.98 1.46
CA GLU A 72 12.39 17.47 2.82
C GLU A 72 11.53 16.20 2.78
N ARG A 73 11.44 15.50 3.91
CA ARG A 73 10.50 14.38 4.06
C ARG A 73 9.08 14.89 3.88
N LEU A 74 8.33 14.26 2.98
CA LEU A 74 6.94 14.60 2.74
C LEU A 74 6.10 14.28 3.99
N ALA A 75 5.28 15.22 4.44
CA ALA A 75 4.45 15.04 5.62
C ALA A 75 3.47 13.86 5.47
N ILE A 76 3.18 13.18 6.58
CA ILE A 76 2.13 12.15 6.63
C ILE A 76 0.90 12.81 7.25
N LEU A 77 -0.13 13.00 6.45
CA LEU A 77 -1.37 13.66 6.85
C LEU A 77 -2.39 12.62 7.33
N PRO A 78 -3.28 12.94 8.28
CA PRO A 78 -4.47 12.15 8.53
C PRO A 78 -5.21 11.88 7.21
N PHE A 79 -5.67 10.64 7.00
CA PHE A 79 -6.29 10.24 5.73
C PHE A 79 -7.45 11.16 5.34
N ALA A 80 -8.28 11.56 6.31
CA ALA A 80 -9.40 12.47 6.10
C ALA A 80 -8.95 13.85 5.57
N GLU A 81 -7.93 14.46 6.16
CA GLU A 81 -7.35 15.73 5.67
C GLU A 81 -6.77 15.57 4.27
N TRP A 82 -6.03 14.48 4.02
CA TRP A 82 -5.49 14.20 2.70
C TRP A 82 -6.60 14.08 1.64
N PHE A 83 -7.69 13.39 1.97
CA PHE A 83 -8.83 13.21 1.08
C PHE A 83 -9.59 14.51 0.85
N GLU A 84 -9.77 15.36 1.87
CA GLU A 84 -10.39 16.68 1.71
C GLU A 84 -9.60 17.55 0.72
N GLN A 85 -8.26 17.52 0.80
CA GLN A 85 -7.42 18.23 -0.16
C GLN A 85 -7.58 17.67 -1.59
N LEU A 86 -7.64 16.35 -1.74
CA LEU A 86 -7.88 15.70 -3.03
C LEU A 86 -9.26 16.09 -3.60
N GLU A 87 -10.31 16.04 -2.79
CA GLU A 87 -11.67 16.40 -3.21
C GLU A 87 -11.75 17.85 -3.65
N ARG A 88 -11.09 18.77 -2.94
CA ARG A 88 -11.01 20.17 -3.33
C ARG A 88 -10.33 20.36 -4.68
N ARG A 89 -9.23 19.63 -4.95
CA ARG A 89 -8.54 19.69 -6.27
C ARG A 89 -9.34 19.04 -7.38
N ALA A 90 -10.19 18.07 -7.07
CA ALA A 90 -11.07 17.43 -8.05
C ALA A 90 -12.15 18.37 -8.59
N ARG A 91 -12.63 19.33 -7.79
CA ARG A 91 -13.67 20.30 -8.19
C ARG A 91 -13.15 21.21 -9.30
N GLY A 92 -13.62 20.98 -10.53
CA GLY A 92 -13.20 21.75 -11.70
C GLY A 92 -11.83 21.35 -12.28
N ALA A 93 -11.33 20.16 -11.94
CA ALA A 93 -10.07 19.65 -12.49
C ALA A 93 -10.14 19.53 -14.02
N ASN A 94 -9.24 20.22 -14.71
CA ASN A 94 -9.06 20.06 -16.15
C ASN A 94 -8.08 18.88 -16.44
N ALA A 95 -7.84 18.60 -17.72
CA ALA A 95 -6.96 17.50 -18.13
C ALA A 95 -5.53 17.62 -17.60
N GLU A 96 -4.99 18.84 -17.52
CA GLU A 96 -3.65 19.12 -17.01
C GLU A 96 -3.55 18.82 -15.49
N GLU A 97 -4.56 19.28 -14.75
CA GLU A 97 -4.66 19.05 -13.31
C GLU A 97 -4.80 17.55 -13.00
N MET A 98 -5.63 16.83 -13.76
CA MET A 98 -5.77 15.37 -13.64
C MET A 98 -4.50 14.59 -14.02
N ALA A 99 -3.62 15.16 -14.85
CA ALA A 99 -2.32 14.55 -15.16
C ALA A 99 -1.32 14.71 -13.99
N LYS A 100 -1.39 15.84 -13.27
CA LYS A 100 -0.58 16.11 -12.08
C LYS A 100 -1.10 15.36 -10.85
N ILE A 101 -2.43 15.24 -10.72
CA ILE A 101 -3.13 14.62 -9.60
C ILE A 101 -3.98 13.44 -10.10
N PRO A 102 -3.37 12.33 -10.54
CA PRO A 102 -4.10 11.20 -11.13
C PRO A 102 -5.10 10.55 -10.17
N SER A 103 -4.94 10.73 -8.84
CA SER A 103 -5.89 10.25 -7.84
C SER A 103 -7.30 10.82 -7.99
N VAL A 104 -7.46 11.98 -8.65
CA VAL A 104 -8.78 12.57 -8.95
C VAL A 104 -9.65 11.61 -9.79
N LYS A 105 -9.02 10.81 -10.67
CA LYS A 105 -9.74 9.87 -11.55
C LYS A 105 -10.44 8.73 -10.80
N ILE A 106 -10.02 8.45 -9.57
CA ILE A 106 -10.55 7.40 -8.71
C ILE A 106 -11.00 7.99 -7.36
N LEU A 107 -11.57 9.19 -7.39
CA LEU A 107 -11.95 9.94 -6.18
C LEU A 107 -12.85 9.13 -5.24
N GLU A 108 -13.87 8.44 -5.76
CA GLU A 108 -14.78 7.63 -4.96
C GLU A 108 -14.08 6.48 -4.23
N PHE A 109 -13.04 5.88 -4.84
CA PHE A 109 -12.23 4.87 -4.16
C PHE A 109 -11.55 5.46 -2.91
N PHE A 110 -10.96 6.65 -3.03
CA PHE A 110 -10.35 7.32 -1.88
C PHE A 110 -11.38 7.80 -0.85
N ARG A 111 -12.60 8.15 -1.27
CA ARG A 111 -13.71 8.44 -0.35
C ARG A 111 -14.03 7.22 0.50
N SER A 112 -14.18 6.04 -0.13
CA SER A 112 -14.43 4.79 0.59
C SER A 112 -13.30 4.45 1.56
N MET A 113 -12.03 4.65 1.17
CA MET A 113 -10.91 4.44 2.08
C MET A 113 -10.89 5.41 3.25
N ALA A 114 -11.26 6.69 3.05
CA ALA A 114 -11.37 7.66 4.15
C ALA A 114 -12.45 7.26 5.17
N THR A 115 -13.60 6.78 4.68
CA THR A 115 -14.66 6.24 5.55
C THR A 115 -14.19 5.00 6.31
N ALA A 116 -13.50 4.08 5.64
CA ALA A 116 -12.96 2.87 6.27
C ALA A 116 -11.90 3.19 7.33
N ASP A 117 -11.01 4.16 7.06
CA ASP A 117 -10.01 4.64 8.02
C ASP A 117 -10.67 5.21 9.29
N ALA A 118 -11.69 6.05 9.13
CA ALA A 118 -12.44 6.61 10.26
C ALA A 118 -13.07 5.50 11.12
N ALA A 119 -13.75 4.53 10.50
CA ALA A 119 -14.37 3.41 11.20
C ALA A 119 -13.33 2.49 11.89
N ALA A 120 -12.16 2.27 11.27
CA ALA A 120 -11.08 1.49 11.86
C ALA A 120 -10.51 2.19 13.11
N ARG A 121 -10.33 3.52 13.06
CA ARG A 121 -9.89 4.33 14.20
C ARG A 121 -10.90 4.32 15.34
N GLU A 122 -12.18 4.48 15.05
CA GLU A 122 -13.26 4.44 16.05
C GLU A 122 -13.36 3.08 16.73
N SER A 123 -13.20 2.00 15.97
CA SER A 123 -13.27 0.63 16.52
C SER A 123 -11.97 0.12 17.15
N GLY A 124 -10.86 0.82 16.96
CA GLY A 124 -9.52 0.40 17.42
C GLY A 124 -8.99 -0.86 16.71
N ARG A 125 -9.62 -1.30 15.62
CA ARG A 125 -9.18 -2.47 14.85
C ARG A 125 -8.04 -2.11 13.91
N ALA A 126 -6.83 -2.39 14.37
CA ALA A 126 -5.58 -2.12 13.64
C ALA A 126 -5.12 -3.28 12.74
N ASP A 127 -5.83 -4.41 12.72
CA ASP A 127 -5.47 -5.60 11.95
C ASP A 127 -6.06 -5.62 10.53
N SER A 128 -6.81 -4.58 10.16
CA SER A 128 -7.44 -4.42 8.85
C SER A 128 -6.64 -3.50 7.93
N GLU A 129 -6.68 -3.82 6.64
CA GLU A 129 -6.18 -2.98 5.56
C GLU A 129 -7.37 -2.29 4.88
N GLY A 130 -7.59 -0.99 5.15
CA GLY A 130 -8.60 -0.21 4.43
C GLY A 130 -10.03 -0.74 4.50
N GLY A 131 -10.42 -1.40 5.60
CA GLY A 131 -11.74 -2.00 5.78
C GLY A 131 -11.87 -3.44 5.27
N ILE A 132 -10.79 -4.03 4.75
CA ILE A 132 -10.75 -5.43 4.36
C ILE A 132 -10.57 -6.29 5.62
N THR A 133 -11.38 -7.34 5.75
CA THR A 133 -11.27 -8.31 6.85
C THR A 133 -9.95 -9.08 6.75
N SER A 134 -9.28 -9.29 7.89
CA SER A 134 -8.05 -10.09 7.97
C SER A 134 -8.26 -11.50 7.41
N CYS A 135 -7.33 -11.94 6.56
CA CYS A 135 -7.36 -13.25 5.94
C CYS A 135 -6.53 -14.26 6.74
N ILE A 136 -7.07 -15.47 6.95
CA ILE A 136 -6.35 -16.54 7.62
C ILE A 136 -5.37 -17.21 6.63
N THR A 137 -4.10 -17.34 7.01
CA THR A 137 -3.00 -17.79 6.14
C THR A 137 -2.42 -19.18 6.48
N HIS A 138 -3.02 -19.94 7.41
CA HIS A 138 -2.47 -21.24 7.84
C HIS A 138 -2.23 -22.22 6.68
N LYS A 139 -3.09 -22.22 5.66
CA LYS A 139 -2.97 -23.12 4.50
C LYS A 139 -1.78 -22.76 3.61
N SER A 140 -1.61 -21.47 3.31
CA SER A 140 -0.51 -21.00 2.47
C SER A 140 0.83 -21.11 3.18
N LEU A 141 0.86 -20.85 4.50
CA LEU A 141 2.04 -21.06 5.35
C LEU A 141 2.49 -22.53 5.37
N ALA A 142 1.54 -23.48 5.43
CA ALA A 142 1.87 -24.90 5.42
C ALA A 142 2.29 -25.41 4.03
N ALA A 143 1.76 -24.80 2.96
CA ALA A 143 1.96 -25.26 1.59
C ALA A 143 3.19 -24.67 0.88
N SER A 144 3.76 -23.56 1.37
CA SER A 144 4.87 -22.87 0.71
C SER A 144 5.94 -22.43 1.72
N PRO A 145 7.18 -22.94 1.60
CA PRO A 145 8.33 -22.43 2.36
C PRO A 145 8.54 -20.94 2.15
N THR A 146 8.36 -20.45 0.92
CA THR A 146 8.44 -19.03 0.58
C THR A 146 7.47 -18.20 1.44
N MET A 147 6.22 -18.67 1.58
CA MET A 147 5.21 -18.02 2.42
C MET A 147 5.59 -18.02 3.91
N ALA A 148 6.25 -19.08 4.39
CA ALA A 148 6.68 -19.19 5.77
C ALA A 148 7.84 -18.22 6.10
N GLU A 149 8.79 -18.07 5.17
CA GLU A 149 10.04 -17.35 5.35
C GLU A 149 9.98 -15.86 4.96
N VAL A 150 8.95 -15.45 4.19
CA VAL A 150 8.82 -14.07 3.70
C VAL A 150 8.93 -13.02 4.82
N GLN A 151 9.73 -11.99 4.60
CA GLN A 151 9.86 -10.87 5.51
C GLN A 151 8.82 -9.78 5.18
N PRO A 152 8.27 -9.09 6.19
CA PRO A 152 7.37 -7.96 5.98
C PRO A 152 8.00 -6.90 5.07
N ILE A 153 7.15 -6.21 4.31
CA ILE A 153 7.56 -5.05 3.51
C ILE A 153 8.29 -4.06 4.41
N ASP A 154 9.49 -3.65 3.97
CA ASP A 154 10.39 -2.80 4.72
C ASP A 154 10.78 -1.51 3.96
N GLN A 155 11.74 -0.79 4.52
CA GLN A 155 12.28 0.43 3.91
C GLN A 155 13.00 0.15 2.57
N GLY A 156 13.66 -1.00 2.45
CA GLY A 156 14.32 -1.43 1.22
C GLY A 156 13.33 -1.64 0.08
N ASP A 157 12.15 -2.19 0.36
CA ASP A 157 11.05 -2.29 -0.61
C ASP A 157 10.60 -0.91 -1.10
N ALA A 158 10.32 0.01 -0.16
CA ALA A 158 9.91 1.37 -0.52
C ALA A 158 10.95 2.07 -1.39
N GLN A 159 12.24 1.91 -1.08
CA GLN A 159 13.33 2.46 -1.89
C GLN A 159 13.36 1.85 -3.30
N ARG A 160 13.18 0.53 -3.43
CA ARG A 160 13.09 -0.12 -4.74
C ARG A 160 11.93 0.42 -5.57
N TRP A 161 10.77 0.64 -4.97
CA TRP A 161 9.61 1.20 -5.67
C TRP A 161 9.86 2.62 -6.16
N VAL A 162 10.39 3.50 -5.29
CA VAL A 162 10.69 4.89 -5.67
C VAL A 162 11.74 4.93 -6.78
N ASN A 163 12.82 4.16 -6.66
CA ASN A 163 13.86 4.06 -7.70
C ASN A 163 13.26 3.59 -9.04
N TYR A 164 12.38 2.59 -9.00
CA TYR A 164 11.70 2.10 -10.20
C TYR A 164 10.83 3.19 -10.82
N TRP A 165 10.00 3.88 -10.04
CA TRP A 165 9.13 4.94 -10.55
C TRP A 165 9.91 6.10 -11.19
N ILE A 166 11.04 6.49 -10.60
CA ILE A 166 11.97 7.47 -11.19
C ILE A 166 12.52 6.96 -12.52
N SER A 167 13.01 5.71 -12.56
CA SER A 167 13.57 5.10 -13.78
C SER A 167 12.58 5.03 -14.96
N LYS A 168 11.27 5.07 -14.67
CA LYS A 168 10.19 5.06 -15.67
C LYS A 168 9.65 6.45 -16.00
N GLY A 169 10.21 7.51 -15.42
CA GLY A 169 9.73 8.89 -15.60
C GLY A 169 8.32 9.10 -15.05
N TYR A 170 7.89 8.27 -14.10
CA TYR A 170 6.57 8.41 -13.49
C TYR A 170 6.55 9.50 -12.41
N LEU A 171 7.60 9.52 -11.58
CA LEU A 171 7.92 10.55 -10.61
C LEU A 171 8.95 11.53 -11.17
#